data_AF-A0A6I6IMG8-F1
#
_entry.id   AF-A0A6I6IMG8-F1
#
_cell.length_a   1.000
_cell.length_b   1.000
_cell.length_c   1.000
_cell.angle_alpha   90.00
_cell.angle_beta   90.00
_cell.angle_gamma   90.00
#
_symmetry.space_group_name_H-M   'P 1'
#
loop_
_entity.id
_entity.type
_entity.pdbx_description
1 polymer ?
#
loop_
_entity_poly.entity_id
_entity_poly.type
_entity_poly.pdbx_seq_one_letter_code
_entity_poly.pdbx_strand_id
1 'polypeptide(L)'
;MSVMTSDRLAWIDAAKGVAITLVVFGHCWIGLHGAGLIPNEPLSLVMRDSIYLFHMPLFFVVSGLLTQRLGALPFPRFMASRALLLLWPMVLWTYLMNAGKLAMGGLANEPVTWDSFNWSPLPPQWQFWFLWALFLHQLVLWCLTRAADAGNLRLTH
;
A
#
# COMPACT_ATOMS: atom_id res chain seq x y z
N MET A 1 -3.37 37.43 -16.90
CA MET A 1 -4.05 36.73 -15.78
C MET A 1 -3.33 35.41 -15.57
N SER A 2 -2.43 35.33 -14.58
CA SER A 2 -1.64 34.11 -14.34
C SER A 2 -2.52 33.04 -13.70
N VAL A 3 -2.68 31.93 -14.39
CA VAL A 3 -3.30 30.73 -13.84
C VAL A 3 -2.25 30.04 -12.96
N MET A 4 -2.17 30.40 -11.68
CA MET A 4 -1.35 29.67 -10.70
C MET A 4 -2.04 28.38 -10.24
N THR A 5 -2.28 27.43 -11.14
CA THR A 5 -2.93 26.16 -10.78
C THR A 5 -2.05 24.95 -11.07
N SER A 6 -0.86 24.85 -10.48
CA SER A 6 -0.06 23.61 -10.55
C SER A 6 0.95 23.42 -9.42
N ASP A 7 0.75 24.03 -8.25
CA ASP A 7 1.60 23.74 -7.07
C ASP A 7 1.09 22.47 -6.32
N ARG A 8 0.59 21.49 -7.08
CA ARG A 8 0.60 20.10 -6.62
C ARG A 8 2.06 19.71 -6.67
N LEU A 9 2.72 19.82 -5.51
CA LEU A 9 4.11 19.49 -5.23
C LEU A 9 4.65 18.43 -6.21
N ALA A 10 5.21 18.88 -7.34
CA ALA A 10 5.57 17.98 -8.44
C ALA A 10 6.59 16.93 -8.01
N TRP A 11 7.40 17.26 -7.00
CA TRP A 11 8.32 16.34 -6.36
C TRP A 11 7.61 15.17 -5.65
N ILE A 12 6.41 15.36 -5.08
CA ILE A 12 5.63 14.28 -4.45
C ILE A 12 5.17 13.30 -5.51
N ASP A 13 4.66 13.81 -6.63
CA ASP A 13 4.22 12.96 -7.73
C ASP A 13 5.39 12.24 -8.39
N ALA A 14 6.55 12.90 -8.55
CA ALA A 14 7.79 12.26 -8.99
C ALA A 14 8.26 11.16 -8.01
N ALA A 15 8.25 11.43 -6.70
CA ALA A 15 8.63 10.46 -5.67
C ALA A 15 7.71 9.23 -5.68
N LYS A 16 6.40 9.43 -5.84
CA LYS A 16 5.43 8.33 -6.02
C LYS A 16 5.73 7.53 -7.29
N GLY A 17 6.06 8.20 -8.39
CA GLY A 17 6.45 7.54 -9.64
C GLY A 17 7.65 6.62 -9.46
N VAL A 18 8.72 7.12 -8.83
CA VAL A 18 9.91 6.33 -8.51
C VAL A 18 9.56 5.14 -7.62
N ALA A 19 8.75 5.36 -6.58
CA ALA A 19 8.33 4.31 -5.66
C ALA A 19 7.51 3.20 -6.37
N ILE A 20 6.59 3.57 -7.27
CA ILE A 20 5.79 2.62 -8.05
C ILE A 20 6.69 1.81 -8.99
N THR A 21 7.63 2.47 -9.69
CA THR A 21 8.59 1.78 -10.56
C THR A 21 9.41 0.75 -9.79
N LEU A 22 9.89 1.10 -8.60
CA LEU A 22 10.62 0.18 -7.73
C LEU A 22 9.77 -1.02 -7.29
N VAL A 23 8.48 -0.82 -6.99
CA VAL A 23 7.55 -1.90 -6.64
C VAL A 23 7.39 -2.87 -7.82
N VAL A 24 7.12 -2.35 -9.01
CA VAL A 24 6.95 -3.18 -10.22
C VAL A 24 8.24 -3.97 -10.49
N PHE A 25 9.38 -3.31 -10.43
CA PHE A 25 10.68 -3.95 -10.58
C PHE A 25 10.91 -5.07 -9.54
N GLY A 26 10.63 -4.80 -8.27
CA GLY A 26 10.76 -5.79 -7.20
C GLY A 26 9.86 -7.01 -7.40
N HIS A 27 8.61 -6.83 -7.82
CA HIS A 27 7.70 -7.95 -8.10
C HIS A 27 8.11 -8.75 -9.34
N CYS A 28 8.57 -8.09 -10.40
CA CYS A 28 9.15 -8.77 -11.56
C CYS A 28 10.37 -9.59 -11.15
N TRP A 29 11.24 -9.04 -10.31
CA TRP A 29 12.43 -9.73 -9.80
C TRP A 29 12.07 -10.97 -8.98
N ILE A 30 11.16 -10.84 -8.00
CA ILE A 30 10.66 -11.96 -7.19
C ILE A 30 9.99 -13.02 -8.09
N GLY A 31 9.21 -12.60 -9.08
CA GLY A 31 8.56 -13.51 -10.03
C GLY A 31 9.57 -14.27 -10.90
N LEU A 32 10.61 -13.59 -11.40
CA LEU A 32 11.65 -14.20 -12.22
C LEU A 32 12.50 -15.19 -11.42
N HIS A 33 12.81 -14.83 -10.16
CA HIS A 33 13.49 -15.72 -9.23
C HIS A 33 12.63 -16.93 -8.86
N GLY A 34 11.33 -16.74 -8.55
CA GLY A 34 10.40 -17.84 -8.26
C GLY A 34 10.17 -18.79 -9.45
N ALA A 35 10.37 -18.33 -10.68
CA ALA A 35 10.34 -19.15 -11.88
C ALA A 35 11.67 -19.91 -12.15
N GLY A 36 12.68 -19.76 -11.29
CA GLY A 36 14.00 -20.38 -11.45
C GLY A 36 14.87 -19.76 -12.56
N LEU A 37 14.51 -18.58 -13.06
CA LEU A 37 15.22 -17.91 -14.16
C LEU A 37 16.40 -17.04 -13.67
N ILE A 38 16.52 -16.83 -12.36
CA ILE A 38 17.68 -16.18 -11.72
C ILE A 38 18.27 -17.15 -10.70
N PRO A 39 19.54 -17.59 -10.85
CA PRO A 39 20.12 -18.61 -9.98
C PRO A 39 20.71 -18.08 -8.65
N ASN A 40 20.83 -16.76 -8.48
CA ASN A 40 21.56 -16.16 -7.36
C ASN A 40 20.65 -15.74 -6.20
N GLU A 41 20.38 -16.67 -5.28
CA GLU A 41 19.63 -16.43 -4.04
C GLU A 41 20.13 -15.24 -3.21
N PRO A 42 21.44 -15.12 -2.88
CA PRO A 42 21.92 -14.01 -2.05
C PRO A 42 21.69 -12.64 -2.69
N LEU A 43 21.87 -12.54 -4.01
CA LEU A 43 21.61 -11.32 -4.76
C LEU A 43 20.12 -10.98 -4.75
N SER A 44 19.26 -11.99 -4.86
CA SER A 44 17.81 -11.82 -4.84
C SER A 44 17.30 -11.28 -3.50
N LEU A 45 17.83 -11.83 -2.39
CA LEU A 45 17.54 -11.35 -1.04
C LEU A 45 17.97 -9.87 -0.87
N VAL A 46 19.21 -9.54 -1.24
CA VAL A 46 19.75 -8.17 -1.12
C VAL A 46 18.94 -7.18 -1.97
N MET A 47 18.59 -7.55 -3.20
CA MET A 47 17.77 -6.71 -4.09
C MET A 47 16.39 -6.46 -3.50
N ARG A 48 15.71 -7.51 -3.05
CA ARG A 48 14.40 -7.40 -2.40
C ARG A 48 14.47 -6.48 -1.19
N ASP A 49 15.41 -6.72 -0.28
CA ASP A 49 15.49 -6.00 0.98
C ASP A 49 15.84 -4.52 0.75
N SER A 50 16.73 -4.24 -0.21
CA SER A 50 17.09 -2.87 -0.61
C SER A 50 15.89 -2.11 -1.18
N ILE A 51 15.12 -2.76 -2.07
CA ILE A 51 13.91 -2.17 -2.66
C ILE A 51 12.90 -1.89 -1.54
N TYR A 52 12.60 -2.88 -0.70
CA TYR A 52 11.64 -2.77 0.41
C TYR A 52 12.01 -1.68 1.41
N LEU A 53 13.30 -1.54 1.73
CA LEU A 53 13.79 -0.52 2.67
C LEU A 53 13.60 0.90 2.13
N PHE A 54 13.53 1.10 0.82
CA PHE A 54 13.37 2.42 0.22
C PHE A 54 11.90 2.77 -0.08
N HIS A 55 11.21 1.94 -0.86
CA HIS A 55 9.88 2.31 -1.35
C HIS A 55 8.82 2.27 -0.24
N MET A 56 8.90 1.33 0.71
CA MET A 56 7.91 1.23 1.79
C MET A 56 7.92 2.48 2.68
N PRO A 57 9.06 2.91 3.27
CA PRO A 57 9.09 4.15 4.04
C PRO A 57 8.69 5.37 3.23
N LEU A 58 9.10 5.46 1.96
CA LEU A 58 8.75 6.56 1.07
C LEU A 58 7.23 6.68 0.90
N PHE A 59 6.52 5.58 0.64
CA PHE A 59 5.06 5.63 0.54
C PHE A 59 4.39 5.97 1.88
N PHE A 60 4.90 5.49 3.02
CA PHE A 60 4.35 5.87 4.33
C PHE A 60 4.50 7.38 4.59
N VAL A 61 5.66 7.96 4.30
CA VAL A 61 5.90 9.41 4.43
C VAL A 61 4.93 10.19 3.54
N VAL A 62 4.84 9.83 2.26
CA VAL A 62 3.94 10.50 1.32
C VAL A 62 2.48 10.36 1.74
N SER A 63 2.05 9.17 2.17
CA SER A 63 0.69 8.93 2.67
C SER A 63 0.39 9.74 3.94
N GLY A 64 1.36 9.88 4.84
CA GLY A 64 1.22 10.70 6.06
C GLY A 64 0.99 12.18 5.73
N LEU A 65 1.79 12.74 4.82
CA LEU A 65 1.64 14.13 4.34
C LEU A 65 0.26 14.38 3.72
N LEU A 66 -0.24 13.43 2.93
CA LEU A 66 -1.57 13.50 2.31
C LEU A 66 -2.70 13.38 3.34
N THR A 67 -2.47 12.67 4.45
CA THR A 67 -3.49 12.41 5.49
C THR A 67 -3.67 13.58 6.44
N GLN A 68 -2.65 14.41 6.67
CA GLN A 68 -2.77 15.62 7.48
C GLN A 68 -3.90 16.54 6.97
N ARG A 69 -4.07 16.65 5.66
CA ARG A 69 -5.14 17.45 5.04
C ARG A 69 -6.55 16.90 5.28
N LEU A 70 -6.67 15.65 5.71
CA LEU A 70 -7.93 14.93 5.88
C LEU A 70 -8.32 14.74 7.36
N GLY A 71 -7.44 15.12 8.31
CA GLY A 71 -7.72 15.08 9.75
C GLY A 71 -8.90 15.94 10.20
N ALA A 72 -9.26 16.96 9.41
CA ALA A 72 -10.42 17.82 9.65
C ALA A 72 -11.78 17.15 9.38
N LEU A 73 -11.81 15.98 8.72
CA LEU A 73 -13.07 15.31 8.38
C LEU A 73 -13.69 14.58 9.57
N PRO A 74 -15.03 14.55 9.71
CA PRO A 74 -15.69 13.72 10.71
C PRO A 74 -15.39 12.24 10.47
N PHE A 75 -15.27 11.47 11.57
CA PHE A 75 -14.89 10.05 11.57
C PHE A 75 -15.58 9.19 10.50
N PRO A 76 -16.93 9.19 10.36
CA PRO A 76 -17.59 8.33 9.39
C PRO A 76 -17.18 8.66 7.95
N ARG A 77 -16.99 9.94 7.63
CA ARG A 77 -16.58 10.38 6.29
C ARG A 77 -15.13 10.03 6.00
N PHE A 78 -14.25 10.21 6.99
CA PHE A 78 -12.86 9.76 6.89
C PHE A 78 -12.79 8.26 6.64
N MET A 79 -13.44 7.47 7.50
CA MET A 79 -13.41 6.01 7.43
C MET A 79 -13.96 5.47 6.10
N ALA A 80 -15.12 5.95 5.66
CA ALA A 80 -15.71 5.54 4.38
C ALA A 80 -14.77 5.86 3.20
N SER A 81 -14.17 7.05 3.19
CA SER A 81 -13.26 7.44 2.11
C SER A 81 -12.01 6.56 2.05
N ARG A 82 -11.44 6.20 3.21
CA ARG A 82 -10.22 5.38 3.28
C ARG A 82 -10.49 3.92 3.02
N ALA A 83 -11.60 3.39 3.53
CA ALA A 83 -12.04 2.04 3.25
C ALA A 83 -12.29 1.84 1.75
N LEU A 84 -12.99 2.77 1.09
CA LEU A 84 -13.23 2.70 -0.36
C LEU A 84 -11.96 2.91 -1.19
N LEU A 85 -11.00 3.71 -0.71
CA LEU A 85 -9.76 3.96 -1.43
C LEU A 85 -8.74 2.82 -1.29
N LEU A 86 -8.71 2.15 -0.14
CA LEU A 86 -7.65 1.19 0.21
C LEU A 86 -8.18 -0.24 0.34
N LEU A 87 -9.21 -0.45 1.16
CA LEU A 87 -9.74 -1.79 1.44
C LEU A 87 -10.53 -2.35 0.26
N TRP A 88 -11.30 -1.51 -0.44
CA TRP A 88 -12.06 -1.98 -1.60
C TRP A 88 -11.14 -2.51 -2.73
N PRO A 89 -10.12 -1.77 -3.21
CA PRO A 89 -9.16 -2.31 -4.16
C PRO A 89 -8.43 -3.54 -3.60
N MET A 90 -8.05 -3.54 -2.33
CA MET A 90 -7.39 -4.68 -1.70
C MET A 90 -8.23 -5.96 -1.84
N VAL A 91 -9.52 -5.90 -1.47
CA VAL A 91 -10.43 -7.05 -1.56
C VAL A 91 -10.66 -7.47 -3.01
N LEU A 92 -10.95 -6.51 -3.89
CA LEU A 92 -11.19 -6.77 -5.31
C LEU A 92 -9.99 -7.49 -5.97
N TRP A 93 -8.79 -6.93 -5.78
CA TRP A 93 -7.58 -7.48 -6.39
C TRP A 93 -7.14 -8.79 -5.73
N THR A 94 -7.44 -9.01 -4.45
CA THR A 94 -7.20 -10.31 -3.79
C THR A 94 -7.97 -11.43 -4.50
N TYR A 95 -9.26 -11.23 -4.76
CA TYR A 95 -10.07 -12.24 -5.44
C TYR A 95 -9.68 -12.39 -6.91
N LEU A 96 -9.42 -11.27 -7.61
CA LEU A 96 -9.02 -11.34 -9.02
C LEU A 96 -7.70 -12.09 -9.19
N MET A 97 -6.74 -11.86 -8.30
CA MET A 97 -5.46 -12.57 -8.31
C MET A 97 -5.61 -14.05 -7.96
N ASN A 98 -6.41 -14.40 -6.96
CA ASN A 98 -6.69 -15.80 -6.62
C ASN A 98 -7.37 -16.53 -7.79
N ALA A 99 -8.37 -15.90 -8.40
CA ALA A 99 -9.05 -16.44 -9.59
C ALA A 99 -8.08 -16.59 -10.78
N GLY A 100 -7.20 -15.61 -10.99
CA GLY A 100 -6.16 -15.68 -12.02
C GLY A 100 -5.18 -16.84 -11.79
N LYS A 101 -4.67 -17.01 -10.57
CA LYS A 101 -3.79 -18.13 -10.21
C LYS A 101 -4.49 -19.48 -10.33
N LEU A 102 -5.76 -19.57 -9.93
CA LEU A 102 -6.57 -20.77 -10.08
C LEU A 102 -6.76 -21.14 -11.57
N ALA A 103 -6.98 -20.15 -12.43
CA ALA A 103 -7.11 -20.34 -13.88
C ALA A 103 -5.78 -20.74 -14.55
N MET A 104 -4.64 -20.20 -14.09
CA MET A 104 -3.31 -20.55 -14.60
C MET A 104 -2.84 -21.94 -14.15
N GLY A 105 -3.34 -22.44 -13.01
CA GLY A 105 -2.98 -23.75 -12.47
C GLY A 105 -1.46 -23.88 -12.28
N GLY A 106 -0.87 -24.97 -12.79
CA GLY A 106 0.56 -25.27 -12.64
C GLY A 106 1.53 -24.34 -13.40
N LEU A 107 1.01 -23.41 -14.22
CA LEU A 107 1.85 -22.38 -14.87
C LEU A 107 2.17 -21.20 -13.94
N ALA A 108 1.45 -21.07 -12.82
CA ALA A 108 1.75 -20.05 -11.83
C ALA A 108 2.92 -20.49 -10.94
N ASN A 109 3.81 -19.54 -10.59
CA ASN A 109 4.91 -19.79 -9.65
C ASN A 109 4.43 -20.30 -8.28
N GLU A 110 3.22 -19.91 -7.88
CA GLU A 110 2.55 -20.36 -6.66
C GLU A 110 1.10 -20.72 -7.01
N PRO A 111 0.80 -21.95 -7.41
CA PRO A 111 -0.55 -22.35 -7.81
C PRO A 111 -1.56 -22.22 -6.66
N VAL A 112 -2.77 -21.75 -6.98
CA VAL A 112 -3.91 -21.76 -6.06
C VAL A 112 -4.86 -22.88 -6.50
N THR A 113 -5.27 -23.74 -5.57
CA THR A 113 -6.25 -24.79 -5.79
C THR A 113 -7.57 -24.41 -5.09
N TRP A 114 -8.65 -25.12 -5.39
CA TRP A 114 -9.93 -24.90 -4.70
C TRP A 114 -9.83 -25.10 -3.19
N ASP A 115 -8.99 -26.04 -2.75
CA ASP A 115 -8.75 -26.32 -1.33
C ASP A 115 -7.95 -25.21 -0.63
N SER A 116 -7.07 -24.52 -1.37
CA SER A 116 -6.27 -23.40 -0.85
C SER A 116 -6.84 -22.02 -1.18
N PHE A 117 -8.04 -21.99 -1.78
CA PHE A 117 -8.69 -20.74 -2.16
C PHE A 117 -9.00 -19.92 -0.92
N ASN A 118 -8.41 -18.73 -0.84
CA ASN A 118 -8.62 -17.88 0.32
C ASN A 118 -9.97 -17.13 0.22
N TRP A 119 -10.98 -17.67 0.88
CA TRP A 119 -12.31 -17.05 1.01
C TRP A 119 -12.33 -15.82 1.91
N SER A 120 -11.30 -15.60 2.72
CA SER A 120 -11.18 -14.42 3.58
C SER A 120 -10.10 -13.46 3.06
N PRO A 121 -10.45 -12.22 2.67
CA PRO A 121 -9.43 -11.25 2.24
C PRO A 121 -8.52 -10.79 3.39
N LEU A 122 -8.82 -11.19 4.63
CA LEU A 122 -8.02 -10.97 5.82
C LEU A 122 -7.54 -12.31 6.41
N PRO A 123 -6.24 -12.47 6.72
CA PRO A 123 -5.17 -11.48 6.57
C PRO A 123 -4.83 -11.20 5.09
N PRO A 124 -4.42 -9.97 4.76
CA PRO A 124 -4.07 -9.59 3.39
C PRO A 124 -2.85 -10.37 2.90
N GLN A 125 -2.92 -10.86 1.66
CA GLN A 125 -1.89 -11.70 1.06
C GLN A 125 -1.00 -10.93 0.09
N TRP A 126 0.25 -11.39 -0.05
CA TRP A 126 1.24 -10.88 -1.00
C TRP A 126 1.38 -9.34 -0.91
N GLN A 127 1.52 -8.63 -2.02
CA GLN A 127 1.65 -7.16 -2.02
C GLN A 127 0.49 -6.38 -1.39
N PHE A 128 -0.67 -7.01 -1.17
CA PHE A 128 -1.85 -6.31 -0.64
C PHE A 128 -1.74 -5.97 0.85
N TRP A 129 -0.81 -6.60 1.59
CA TRP A 129 -0.53 -6.26 2.99
C TRP A 129 -0.22 -4.77 3.16
N PHE A 130 0.39 -4.15 2.15
CA PHE A 130 0.75 -2.75 2.18
C PHE A 130 -0.47 -1.82 2.20
N LEU A 131 -1.54 -2.13 1.46
CA LEU A 131 -2.79 -1.35 1.46
C LEU A 131 -3.46 -1.40 2.83
N TRP A 132 -3.46 -2.57 3.47
CA TRP A 132 -3.92 -2.75 4.83
C TRP A 132 -3.09 -1.94 5.83
N ALA A 133 -1.75 -2.00 5.72
CA ALA A 133 -0.85 -1.25 6.59
C ALA A 133 -1.03 0.27 6.42
N LEU A 134 -1.23 0.77 5.20
CA LEU A 134 -1.55 2.17 4.94
C LEU A 134 -2.88 2.58 5.59
N PHE A 135 -3.90 1.73 5.50
CA PHE A 135 -5.19 2.01 6.14
C PHE A 135 -5.04 2.14 7.66
N LEU A 136 -4.34 1.19 8.30
CA LEU A 136 -4.07 1.24 9.73
C LEU A 136 -3.21 2.45 10.12
N HIS A 137 -2.18 2.77 9.36
CA HIS A 137 -1.34 3.94 9.58
C HIS A 137 -2.16 5.24 9.55
N GLN A 138 -3.05 5.39 8.57
CA GLN A 138 -3.93 6.56 8.46
C GLN A 138 -4.93 6.63 9.62
N LEU A 139 -5.44 5.48 10.09
CA LEU A 139 -6.31 5.41 11.26
C LEU A 139 -5.57 5.86 12.52
N VAL A 140 -4.33 5.39 12.74
CA VAL A 140 -3.49 5.80 13.86
C VAL A 140 -3.22 7.31 13.83
N LEU A 141 -2.85 7.86 12.67
CA LEU A 141 -2.63 9.31 12.51
C LEU A 141 -3.89 10.11 12.84
N TRP A 142 -5.06 9.67 12.35
CA TRP A 142 -6.32 10.34 12.66
C TRP A 142 -6.60 10.33 14.17
N CYS A 143 -6.42 9.19 14.84
CA CYS A 143 -6.59 9.09 16.30
C CYS A 143 -5.63 10.01 17.06
N LEU A 144 -4.36 10.08 16.66
CA LEU A 144 -3.36 10.95 17.28
C LEU A 144 -3.71 12.43 17.12
N THR A 145 -4.14 12.86 15.94
CA THR A 145 -4.56 14.27 15.72
C THR A 145 -5.75 14.64 16.60
N ARG A 146 -6.73 13.74 16.76
CA ARG A 146 -7.90 13.98 17.63
C ARG A 146 -7.56 14.01 19.10
N ALA A 147 -6.64 13.16 19.54
CA ALA A 147 -6.16 13.17 20.91
C ALA A 147 -5.40 14.47 21.24
N ALA A 148 -4.58 14.97 20.31
CA ALA A 148 -3.87 16.23 20.46
C ALA A 148 -4.82 17.44 20.53
N ASP A 149 -5.83 17.50 19.66
CA ASP A 149 -6.84 18.57 19.67
C ASP A 149 -7.63 18.58 20.99
N ALA A 150 -8.04 17.41 21.48
CA ALA A 150 -8.73 17.27 22.76
C ALA A 150 -7.84 17.66 23.96
N GLY A 151 -6.53 17.41 23.88
CA GLY A 151 -5.55 17.82 24.89
C GLY A 151 -5.33 19.33 24.92
N ASN A 152 -5.20 19.97 23.75
CA ASN A 152 -5.05 21.43 23.65
C ASN A 152 -6.26 22.18 24.21
N LEU A 153 -7.49 21.68 23.96
CA LEU A 153 -8.71 22.26 24.52
C LEU A 153 -8.80 22.17 26.05
N ARG A 154 -8.07 21.23 26.68
CA ARG A 154 -8.04 21.07 28.15
C ARG A 154 -7.03 21.97 28.85
N LEU A 155 -6.07 22.56 28.12
CA LEU A 155 -5.04 23.44 28.68
C LEU A 155 -5.39 24.93 28.59
N THR A 156 -6.45 25.29 27.85
CA THR A 156 -6.92 26.67 27.68
C THR A 156 -8.10 27.04 28.58
N HIS A 157 -8.47 26.17 29.52
CA HIS A 157 -9.49 26.39 30.56
C HIS A 157 -8.89 26.13 31.94
#